data_AF-A0A954UH84-F1
#
_entry.id   AF-A0A954UH84-F1
#
_cell.length_a   1.000
_cell.length_b   1.000
_cell.length_c   1.000
_cell.angle_alpha   90.00
_cell.angle_beta   90.00
_cell.angle_gamma   90.00
#
_symmetry.space_group_name_H-M   'P 1'
#
loop_
_entity.id
_entity.type
_entity.pdbx_description
1 polymer ?
#
loop_
_entity_poly.entity_id
_entity_poly.type
_entity_poly.pdbx_seq_one_letter_code
_entity_poly.pdbx_strand_id
1 'polypeptide(L)'
;MSLQEKKRWKEWADRLRQEMMGSRLTDVTKSVDAIVDAIASTKAHKLVHSERFWLGCQAGTSPNDVFAKAGFEIEFEANDDRHVEEVTLRLNPTWRNILQGVIDRK
;
A
#
# COMPACT_ATOMS: atom_id res chain seq x y z
N MET A 1 -4.08 15.79 5.09
CA MET A 1 -3.98 14.54 5.87
C MET A 1 -3.45 14.90 7.23
N SER A 2 -4.14 14.52 8.31
CA SER A 2 -3.65 14.82 9.66
C SER A 2 -2.40 14.01 9.97
N LEU A 3 -1.60 14.44 10.95
CA LEU A 3 -0.44 13.68 11.42
C LEU A 3 -0.83 12.29 11.96
N GLN A 4 -2.01 12.19 12.59
CA GLN A 4 -2.54 10.92 13.09
C GLN A 4 -2.87 9.96 11.96
N GLU A 5 -3.48 10.46 10.89
CA GLU A 5 -3.83 9.63 9.74
C GLU A 5 -2.56 9.10 9.05
N LYS A 6 -1.54 9.96 8.84
CA LYS A 6 -0.20 9.53 8.36
C LYS A 6 0.38 8.40 9.19
N LYS A 7 0.27 8.49 10.51
CA LYS A 7 0.74 7.46 11.43
C LYS A 7 0.00 6.13 11.23
N ARG A 8 -1.33 6.16 11.10
CA ARG A 8 -2.14 4.94 10.86
C ARG A 8 -1.81 4.28 9.52
N TRP A 9 -1.70 5.05 8.44
CA TRP A 9 -1.24 4.53 7.15
C TRP A 9 0.13 3.85 7.27
N LYS A 10 1.05 4.44 8.04
CA LYS A 10 2.38 3.88 8.25
C LYS A 10 2.34 2.58 9.03
N GLU A 11 1.64 2.57 10.16
CA GLU A 11 1.50 1.38 10.99
C GLU A 11 0.84 0.23 10.22
N TRP A 12 -0.16 0.54 9.39
CA TRP A 12 -0.79 -0.42 8.51
C TRP A 12 0.17 -0.99 7.45
N ALA A 13 0.89 -0.12 6.74
CA ALA A 13 1.85 -0.53 5.72
C ALA A 13 3.01 -1.36 6.32
N ASP A 14 3.56 -0.93 7.46
CA ASP A 14 4.62 -1.67 8.15
C ASP A 14 4.14 -3.06 8.60
N ARG A 15 2.90 -3.17 9.11
CA ARG A 15 2.30 -4.46 9.48
C ARG A 15 2.10 -5.35 8.26
N LEU A 16 1.55 -4.83 7.18
CA LEU A 16 1.35 -5.57 5.93
C LEU A 16 2.67 -6.13 5.40
N ARG A 17 3.74 -5.34 5.45
CA ARG A 17 5.07 -5.80 5.04
C ARG A 17 5.57 -6.95 5.91
N GLN A 18 5.40 -6.86 7.23
CA GLN A 18 5.79 -7.94 8.14
C GLN A 18 5.00 -9.22 7.85
N GLU A 19 3.70 -9.11 7.61
CA GLU A 19 2.85 -10.24 7.22
C GLU A 19 3.30 -10.86 5.90
N MET A 20 3.60 -10.05 4.89
CA MET A 20 4.12 -10.52 3.60
C MET A 20 5.48 -11.22 3.74
N MET A 21 6.39 -10.65 4.53
CA MET A 21 7.69 -11.27 4.81
C MET A 21 7.54 -12.60 5.57
N GLY A 22 6.61 -12.69 6.52
CA GLY A 22 6.32 -13.92 7.25
C GLY A 22 5.69 -15.00 6.37
N SER A 23 4.77 -14.61 5.50
CA SER A 23 4.07 -15.49 4.55
C SER A 23 4.83 -15.74 3.25
N ARG A 24 5.99 -15.09 3.06
CA ARG A 24 6.83 -15.16 1.85
C ARG A 24 6.10 -14.72 0.57
N LEU A 25 5.26 -13.70 0.70
CA LEU A 25 4.54 -13.11 -0.42
C LEU A 25 5.32 -11.91 -0.97
N THR A 26 5.43 -11.82 -2.29
CA THR A 26 6.03 -10.68 -2.99
C THR A 26 5.05 -9.56 -3.25
N ASP A 27 3.76 -9.89 -3.33
CA ASP A 27 2.66 -9.00 -3.65
C ASP A 27 1.38 -9.44 -2.95
N VAL A 28 0.47 -8.49 -2.76
CA VAL A 28 -0.85 -8.72 -2.20
C VAL A 28 -1.85 -7.74 -2.78
N THR A 29 -2.99 -8.25 -3.22
CA THR A 29 -4.12 -7.42 -3.67
C THR A 29 -5.10 -7.22 -2.51
N LYS A 30 -5.54 -5.99 -2.32
CA LYS A 30 -6.53 -5.59 -1.31
C LYS A 30 -7.56 -4.68 -1.95
N SER A 31 -8.83 -4.82 -1.57
CA SER A 31 -9.84 -3.84 -1.93
C SER A 31 -9.57 -2.51 -1.24
N VAL A 32 -9.89 -1.41 -1.91
CA VAL A 32 -9.75 -0.06 -1.35
C VAL A 32 -10.58 0.09 -0.07
N ASP A 33 -11.79 -0.47 -0.04
CA ASP A 33 -12.65 -0.49 1.15
C ASP A 33 -11.95 -1.15 2.35
N ALA A 34 -11.33 -2.32 2.15
CA ALA A 34 -10.63 -3.02 3.22
C ALA A 34 -9.44 -2.21 3.75
N ILE A 35 -8.78 -1.42 2.89
CA ILE A 35 -7.69 -0.52 3.31
C ILE A 35 -8.25 0.66 4.12
N VAL A 36 -9.35 1.27 3.66
CA VAL A 36 -10.02 2.39 4.34
C VAL A 36 -10.48 1.98 5.74
N ASP A 37 -11.11 0.81 5.84
CA ASP A 37 -11.59 0.23 7.09
C ASP A 37 -10.45 -0.10 8.05
N ALA A 38 -9.39 -0.77 7.55
CA ALA A 38 -8.24 -1.15 8.38
C ALA A 38 -7.48 0.06 8.96
N ILE A 39 -7.48 1.18 8.24
CA ILE A 39 -6.80 2.41 8.65
C ILE A 39 -7.74 3.31 9.47
N ALA A 40 -9.05 3.01 9.48
CA ALA A 40 -10.10 3.87 10.00
C ALA A 40 -9.93 5.30 9.50
N SER A 41 -9.74 5.43 8.18
CA SER A 41 -9.41 6.71 7.55
C SER A 41 -10.60 7.67 7.63
N THR A 42 -10.37 8.90 8.08
CA THR A 42 -11.40 9.96 8.10
C THR A 42 -11.51 10.69 6.76
N LYS A 43 -10.74 10.28 5.73
CA LYS A 43 -10.88 10.84 4.39
C LYS A 43 -12.24 10.49 3.82
N ALA A 44 -12.74 11.39 2.97
CA ALA A 44 -13.89 11.08 2.14
C ALA A 44 -13.59 9.79 1.37
N HIS A 45 -14.42 8.77 1.54
CA HIS A 45 -14.37 7.50 0.83
C HIS A 45 -14.07 7.70 -0.66
N LYS A 46 -14.79 8.63 -1.28
CA LYS A 46 -14.62 9.05 -2.67
C LYS A 46 -13.19 9.48 -3.06
N LEU A 47 -12.41 10.06 -2.14
CA LEU A 47 -11.03 10.46 -2.41
C LEU A 47 -10.11 9.24 -2.50
N VAL A 48 -10.27 8.26 -1.61
CA VAL A 48 -9.42 7.06 -1.59
C VAL A 48 -9.70 6.17 -2.80
N HIS A 49 -10.94 6.13 -3.28
CA HIS A 49 -11.28 5.43 -4.53
C HIS A 49 -10.86 6.16 -5.81
N SER A 50 -10.32 7.38 -5.73
CA SER A 50 -9.93 8.10 -6.94
C SER A 50 -8.60 7.61 -7.49
N GLU A 51 -8.52 7.42 -8.81
CA GLU A 51 -7.28 7.13 -9.54
C GLU A 51 -6.15 8.12 -9.15
N ARG A 52 -6.47 9.41 -9.09
CA ARG A 52 -5.53 10.48 -8.73
C ARG A 52 -4.88 10.26 -7.36
N PHE A 53 -5.63 9.71 -6.40
CA PHE A 53 -5.08 9.43 -5.08
C PHE A 53 -4.00 8.35 -5.16
N TRP A 54 -4.27 7.25 -5.88
CA TRP A 54 -3.35 6.13 -6.03
C TRP A 54 -2.14 6.45 -6.92
N LEU A 55 -2.32 7.23 -8.00
CA LEU A 55 -1.19 7.80 -8.75
C LEU A 55 -0.27 8.63 -7.85
N GLY A 56 -0.86 9.43 -6.94
CA GLY A 56 -0.09 10.20 -5.96
C GLY A 56 0.65 9.32 -4.93
N CYS A 57 0.07 8.16 -4.56
CA CYS A 57 0.76 7.17 -3.74
C CYS A 57 1.95 6.54 -4.49
N GLN A 58 1.73 6.14 -5.74
CA GLN A 58 2.73 5.50 -6.59
C GLN A 58 3.92 6.43 -6.87
N ALA A 59 3.65 7.71 -7.13
CA ALA A 59 4.68 8.71 -7.39
C ALA A 59 5.44 9.17 -6.12
N GLY A 60 4.96 8.84 -4.92
CA GLY A 60 5.57 9.28 -3.65
C GLY A 60 5.52 10.81 -3.43
N THR A 61 4.70 11.54 -4.18
CA THR A 61 4.67 13.02 -4.20
C THR A 61 3.63 13.64 -3.26
N SER A 62 2.98 12.84 -2.43
CA SER A 62 1.86 13.22 -1.54
C SER A 62 2.10 12.69 -0.11
N PRO A 63 1.31 13.07 0.92
CA PRO A 63 1.22 12.41 2.23
C PRO A 63 1.12 10.85 2.26
N ASN A 64 1.21 10.18 1.12
CA ASN A 64 1.20 8.74 0.89
C ASN A 64 2.59 8.17 0.53
N ASP A 65 3.65 8.98 0.67
CA ASP A 65 5.06 8.52 0.70
C ASP A 65 5.28 7.36 1.69
N VAL A 66 4.36 7.20 2.64
CA VAL A 66 4.23 6.09 3.56
C VAL A 66 4.40 4.73 2.89
N PHE A 67 3.76 4.47 1.74
CA PHE A 67 3.88 3.18 1.06
C PHE A 67 5.26 2.96 0.47
N ALA A 68 5.78 3.97 -0.23
CA ALA A 68 7.12 3.94 -0.78
C ALA A 68 8.18 3.78 0.34
N LYS A 69 8.02 4.49 1.47
CA LYS A 69 8.87 4.40 2.66
C LYS A 69 8.76 3.05 3.37
N ALA A 70 7.57 2.46 3.40
CA ALA A 70 7.36 1.10 3.88
C ALA A 70 7.94 0.06 2.92
N GLY A 71 8.31 0.45 1.69
CA GLY A 71 8.98 -0.39 0.72
C GLY A 71 8.04 -1.08 -0.26
N PHE A 72 6.90 -0.46 -0.57
CA PHE A 72 5.93 -0.96 -1.55
C PHE A 72 5.98 -0.21 -2.87
N GLU A 73 5.83 -0.97 -3.95
CA GLU A 73 5.38 -0.54 -5.27
C GLU A 73 3.86 -0.77 -5.34
N ILE A 74 3.14 0.17 -5.93
CA ILE A 74 1.67 0.15 -5.99
C ILE A 74 1.26 -0.03 -7.44
N GLU A 75 0.40 -1.01 -7.68
CA GLU A 75 -0.27 -1.27 -8.95
C GLU A 75 -1.77 -1.27 -8.73
N PHE A 76 -2.53 -0.69 -9.66
CA PHE A 76 -3.99 -0.65 -9.58
C PHE A 76 -4.55 -0.40 -10.97
N GLU A 77 -5.82 -0.75 -11.17
CA GLU A 77 -6.58 -0.41 -12.36
C GLU A 77 -7.74 0.50 -11.95
N ALA A 78 -7.97 1.54 -12.74
CA ALA A 78 -9.13 2.42 -12.58
C ALA A 78 -10.14 2.10 -13.67
N ASN A 79 -11.43 2.11 -13.33
CA ASN A 79 -12.50 1.99 -14.29
C ASN A 79 -12.69 3.29 -15.10
N ASP A 80 -13.65 3.30 -16.03
CA ASP A 80 -13.95 4.45 -16.90
C ASP A 80 -14.30 5.74 -16.12
N ASP A 81 -14.79 5.61 -14.90
CA ASP A 81 -15.11 6.72 -14.00
C ASP A 81 -13.91 7.18 -13.15
N ARG A 82 -12.70 6.68 -13.44
CA ARG A 82 -11.47 6.89 -12.66
C ARG A 82 -11.60 6.43 -11.21
N HIS A 83 -12.40 5.38 -11.01
CA HIS A 83 -12.62 4.75 -9.72
C HIS A 83 -11.76 3.49 -9.60
N VAL A 84 -11.09 3.35 -8.47
CA VAL A 84 -10.22 2.22 -8.14
C VAL A 84 -10.90 1.40 -7.06
N GLU A 85 -11.11 0.11 -7.33
CA GLU A 85 -11.73 -0.83 -6.40
C GLU A 85 -10.67 -1.67 -5.66
N GLU A 86 -9.58 -2.00 -6.34
CA GLU A 86 -8.52 -2.86 -5.82
C GLU A 86 -7.14 -2.29 -6.09
N VAL A 87 -6.22 -2.59 -5.18
CA VAL A 87 -4.84 -2.17 -5.24
C VAL A 87 -3.94 -3.34 -4.89
N THR A 88 -2.96 -3.58 -5.76
CA THR A 88 -1.89 -4.54 -5.56
C THR A 88 -0.67 -3.83 -4.99
N LEU A 89 -0.25 -4.27 -3.80
CA LEU A 89 0.93 -3.79 -3.10
C LEU A 89 2.04 -4.82 -3.27
N ARG A 90 3.08 -4.47 -4.02
CA ARG A 90 4.24 -5.32 -4.26
C ARG A 90 5.44 -4.84 -3.44
N LEU A 91 6.18 -5.74 -2.81
CA LEU A 91 7.45 -5.40 -2.17
C LEU A 91 8.41 -4.85 -3.23
N ASN A 92 9.09 -3.74 -2.94
CA ASN A 92 10.10 -3.17 -3.83
C ASN A 92 11.32 -4.11 -4.01
N PRO A 93 12.21 -3.86 -4.98
CA PRO A 93 13.38 -4.71 -5.23
C PRO A 93 14.23 -4.96 -3.98
N THR A 94 14.39 -3.97 -3.11
CA THR A 94 15.16 -4.09 -1.86
C THR A 94 14.55 -5.16 -0.95
N TRP A 95 13.24 -5.09 -0.68
CA TRP A 95 12.56 -6.07 0.17
C TRP A 95 12.42 -7.43 -0.49
N ARG A 96 12.24 -7.49 -1.82
CA ARG A 96 12.26 -8.77 -2.57
C ARG A 96 13.61 -9.46 -2.43
N ASN A 97 14.72 -8.73 -2.54
CA ASN A 97 16.06 -9.28 -2.36
C ASN A 97 16.30 -9.77 -0.92
N ILE A 98 15.82 -9.02 0.08
CA ILE A 98 15.88 -9.45 1.49
C ILE A 98 15.06 -10.74 1.67
N LEU A 99 13.85 -10.79 1.13
CA LEU A 99 12.99 -11.97 1.20
C LEU A 99 13.64 -13.19 0.53
N GLN A 100 14.21 -13.00 -0.66
CA GLN A 100 14.94 -14.05 -1.38
C GLN A 100 16.10 -14.58 -0.53
N GLY A 101 16.89 -13.70 0.09
CA GLY A 101 17.96 -14.11 1.01
C GLY A 101 17.46 -14.86 2.25
N VAL A 102 16.22 -14.63 2.72
CA VAL A 102 15.61 -15.42 3.81
C VAL A 102 15.12 -16.78 3.31
N ILE A 103 14.64 -16.86 2.06
CA ILE A 103 14.21 -18.10 1.43
C ILE A 103 15.42 -19.01 1.17
N ASP A 104 16.50 -18.47 0.60
CA ASP A 104 17.69 -19.20 0.18
C ASP A 104 18.55 -19.71 1.36
N ARG A 105 18.34 -19.19 2.58
CA ARG A 105 19.07 -19.60 3.80
C ARG A 105 18.46 -20.82 4.51
N LYS A 106 17.41 -21.43 3.95
CA LYS A 106 16.85 -22.71 4.41
C LYS A 106 17.26 -23.83 3.47
#